data_AF-E9HWF3-F1
#
_entry.id   AF-E9HWF3-F1
#
_cell.length_a   1.000
_cell.length_b   1.000
_cell.length_c   1.000
_cell.angle_alpha   90.00
_cell.angle_beta   90.00
_cell.angle_gamma   90.00
#
_symmetry.space_group_name_H-M   'P 1'
#
loop_
_entity.id
_entity.type
_entity.pdbx_description
1 polymer ?
#
loop_
_entity_poly.entity_id
_entity_poly.type
_entity_poly.pdbx_seq_one_letter_code
_entity_poly.pdbx_strand_id
1 'polypeptide(L)' 'LNCDPTAVYSYWANRSSRWPRLGQMARDLLSIPATSAASERAFSVGKDVFGISRMSLKPETVEALICLRSWYK' A
#
# COMPACT_ATOMS: atom_id res chain seq x y z
N LEU A 1 -19.40 17.52 6.06
CA LEU A 1 -19.40 16.04 6.05
C LEU A 1 -17.96 15.58 6.11
N ASN A 2 -17.47 15.19 7.29
CA ASN A 2 -16.13 14.64 7.44
C ASN A 2 -16.16 13.21 6.91
N CYS A 3 -15.88 13.04 5.62
CA CYS A 3 -15.66 11.71 5.03
C CYS A 3 -14.27 11.24 5.43
N ASP A 4 -14.16 10.67 6.62
CA ASP A 4 -12.97 9.94 7.01
C ASP A 4 -12.86 8.68 6.13
N PRO A 5 -11.79 8.54 5.31
CA PRO A 5 -11.66 7.42 4.37
C PRO A 5 -11.45 6.07 5.08
N THR A 6 -11.13 6.06 6.38
CA THR A 6 -10.95 4.84 7.17
C THR A 6 -12.26 4.34 7.79
N ALA A 7 -13.31 5.18 7.83
CA ALA A 7 -14.61 4.85 8.41
C ALA A 7 -15.22 3.57 7.80
N VAL A 8 -15.07 3.37 6.49
CA VAL A 8 -15.58 2.18 5.78
C VAL A 8 -14.92 0.88 6.27
N TYR A 9 -13.62 0.92 6.57
CA TYR A 9 -12.90 -0.24 7.11
C TYR A 9 -13.36 -0.57 8.52
N SER A 10 -13.51 0.44 9.39
CA SER A 10 -14.00 0.25 10.76
C SER A 10 -15.42 -0.35 10.79
N TYR A 11 -16.28 0.06 9.84
CA TYR A 11 -17.64 -0.44 9.71
C TYR A 11 -17.68 -1.95 9.38
N TRP A 12 -16.87 -2.39 8.41
CA TRP A 12 -16.78 -3.79 8.04
C TRP A 12 -16.05 -4.64 9.08
N ALA A 13 -15.05 -4.08 9.77
CA ALA A 13 -14.38 -4.74 10.89
C ALA A 13 -15.37 -5.09 12.01
N ASN A 14 -16.21 -4.14 12.42
CA ASN A 14 -17.23 -4.36 13.45
C ASN A 14 -18.32 -5.37 13.03
N ARG A 15 -18.57 -5.50 11.71
CA ARG A 15 -19.59 -6.41 11.16
C ARG A 15 -19.05 -7.78 10.78
N SER A 16 -17.73 -7.97 10.78
CA SER A 16 -17.07 -9.24 10.45
C SER A 16 -17.50 -10.38 11.38
N SER A 17 -17.78 -10.11 12.66
CA SER A 17 -18.28 -11.13 13.59
C SER A 17 -19.66 -11.66 13.21
N ARG A 18 -20.52 -10.83 12.62
CA ARG A 18 -21.88 -11.21 12.21
C ARG A 18 -21.91 -11.83 10.82
N TRP A 19 -21.03 -11.37 9.94
CA TRP A 19 -20.90 -11.88 8.58
C TRP A 19 -19.43 -12.08 8.20
N PRO A 20 -18.83 -13.21 8.60
CA PRO A 20 -17.39 -13.43 8.42
C PRO A 20 -16.99 -13.46 6.94
N ARG A 21 -17.77 -14.13 6.08
CA ARG A 21 -17.48 -14.21 4.63
C ARG A 21 -17.63 -12.85 3.94
N LEU A 22 -18.69 -12.10 4.27
CA LEU A 22 -18.93 -10.80 3.67
C LEU A 22 -17.91 -9.76 4.15
N GLY A 23 -17.55 -9.80 5.44
CA GLY A 23 -16.49 -8.97 6.00
C GLY A 23 -15.13 -9.27 5.34
N GLN A 24 -14.83 -10.54 5.04
CA GLN A 24 -13.63 -10.92 4.30
C GLN A 24 -13.63 -10.33 2.88
N MET A 25 -14.70 -10.53 2.11
CA MET A 25 -14.83 -9.97 0.76
C MET A 25 -14.73 -8.44 0.75
N ALA A 26 -15.34 -7.78 1.74
CA ALA A 26 -15.26 -6.32 1.86
C ALA A 26 -13.82 -5.85 2.12
N ARG A 27 -13.06 -6.56 2.97
CA ARG A 27 -11.63 -6.26 3.16
C ARG A 27 -10.84 -6.45 1.87
N ASP A 28 -11.05 -7.57 1.17
CA ASP A 28 -10.33 -7.88 -0.06
C ASP A 28 -10.60 -6.79 -1.12
N LEU A 29 -11.87 -6.43 -1.33
CA LEU A 29 -12.26 -5.41 -2.31
C LEU A 29 -11.77 -4.00 -1.94
N LEU A 30 -11.88 -3.62 -0.66
CA LEU A 30 -11.47 -2.29 -0.21
C LEU A 30 -9.94 -2.13 -0.19
N SER A 31 -9.19 -3.22 0.01
CA SER A 31 -7.72 -3.19 0.00
C SER A 31 -7.11 -2.87 -1.37
N ILE A 32 -7.89 -3.01 -2.44
CA ILE A 32 -7.45 -2.72 -3.80
C ILE A 32 -7.41 -1.19 -3.96
N PRO A 33 -6.23 -0.59 -4.20
CA PRO A 33 -6.14 0.84 -4.44
C PRO A 33 -6.92 1.19 -5.72
N ALA A 34 -7.78 2.20 -5.64
CA ALA A 34 -8.58 2.66 -6.77
C ALA A 34 -7.75 3.26 -7.91
N THR A 35 -6.49 3.63 -7.64
CA THR A 35 -5.60 4.28 -8.61
C THR A 35 -4.17 3.74 -8.49
N SER A 36 -3.40 3.89 -9.57
CA SER A 36 -1.94 3.64 -9.59
C SER A 36 -1.14 4.63 -8.73
N ALA A 37 -1.77 5.64 -8.12
CA ALA A 37 -1.06 6.68 -7.38
C ALA A 37 -0.17 6.14 -6.24
N ALA A 38 -0.56 5.00 -5.65
CA ALA A 38 0.26 4.32 -4.63
C ALA A 38 1.56 3.73 -5.23
N SER A 39 1.46 3.07 -6.39
CA SER A 39 2.64 2.53 -7.10
C SER A 39 3.48 3.65 -7.69
N GLU A 40 2.86 4.68 -8.29
CA GLU A 40 3.56 5.86 -8.79
C GLU A 40 4.31 6.61 -7.68
N ARG A 41 3.74 6.71 -6.47
CA ARG A 41 4.43 7.28 -5.32
C ARG A 41 5.61 6.41 -4.88
N ALA A 42 5.46 5.08 -4.86
CA ALA A 42 6.57 4.18 -4.58
C ALA A 42 7.69 4.32 -5.62
N PHE A 43 7.36 4.40 -6.90
CA PHE A 43 8.33 4.65 -7.98
C PHE A 43 8.94 6.04 -7.93
N SER A 44 8.17 7.06 -7.55
CA SER A 44 8.68 8.44 -7.41
C SER A 44 9.64 8.57 -6.22
N VAL A 45 9.40 7.86 -5.11
CA VAL A 45 10.37 7.75 -4.01
C VAL A 45 11.59 6.93 -4.46
N GLY A 46 11.36 5.86 -5.24
CA GLY A 46 12.41 5.15 -5.96
C GLY A 46 13.16 6.03 -6.97
N LYS A 47 12.57 7.15 -7.40
CA LYS A 47 13.22 8.11 -8.28
C LYS A 47 14.28 8.93 -7.54
N ASP A 48 14.08 9.18 -6.25
CA ASP A 48 15.10 9.74 -5.37
C ASP A 48 16.23 8.73 -5.09
N VAL A 49 15.87 7.43 -5.12
CA VAL A 49 16.82 6.30 -5.13
C VAL A 49 17.62 6.23 -6.45
N PHE A 50 17.33 7.01 -7.51
CA PHE A 50 18.29 7.18 -8.62
C PHE A 50 19.60 7.87 -8.16
N GLY A 51 19.59 8.59 -7.02
CA GLY A 51 20.83 8.99 -6.33
C GLY A 51 21.66 7.79 -5.84
N ILE A 52 21.00 6.67 -5.51
CA ILE A 52 21.62 5.39 -5.16
C ILE A 52 22.00 4.59 -6.43
N SER A 53 21.28 4.73 -7.54
CA SER A 53 21.71 4.18 -8.84
C SER A 53 23.04 4.79 -9.32
N ARG A 54 23.32 6.06 -9.00
CA ARG A 54 24.65 6.67 -9.20
C ARG A 54 25.77 5.97 -8.42
N MET A 55 25.44 5.20 -7.37
CA MET A 55 26.41 4.41 -6.59
C MET A 55 26.69 3.02 -7.20
N SER A 56 26.25 2.74 -8.44
CA SER A 56 26.48 1.45 -9.11
C SER A 56 25.92 0.25 -8.32
N LEU A 57 24.74 0.40 -7.73
CA LEU A 57 24.03 -0.73 -7.16
C LEU A 57 23.36 -1.56 -8.25
N LYS A 58 23.36 -2.87 -8.05
CA LYS A 58 22.64 -3.82 -8.90
C LYS A 58 21.13 -3.57 -8.80
N PRO A 59 20.36 -3.72 -9.89
CA PRO A 59 18.91 -3.47 -9.90
C PRO A 59 18.16 -4.30 -8.86
N GLU A 60 18.61 -5.52 -8.58
CA GLU A 60 18.02 -6.40 -7.56
C GLU A 60 18.16 -5.82 -6.15
N THR A 61 19.30 -5.17 -5.87
CA THR A 61 19.53 -4.51 -4.57
C THR A 61 18.66 -3.26 -4.42
N VAL A 62 18.43 -2.52 -5.51
CA VAL A 62 17.53 -1.37 -5.51
C VAL A 62 16.09 -1.78 -5.23
N GLU A 63 15.61 -2.85 -5.88
CA GLU A 63 14.27 -3.40 -5.63
C GLU A 63 14.10 -3.84 -4.18
N ALA A 64 15.06 -4.59 -3.64
CA ALA A 64 15.04 -5.03 -2.25
C ALA A 64 14.98 -3.85 -1.26
N LEU A 65 15.74 -2.76 -1.53
CA LEU A 65 15.71 -1.55 -0.70
C LEU A 65 14.37 -0.81 -0.77
N ILE A 66 13.75 -0.72 -1.95
CA ILE A 66 12.42 -0.10 -2.12
C ILE A 66 11.37 -0.93 -1.37
N CYS A 67 11.38 -2.26 -1.50
CA CYS A 67 10.50 -3.16 -0.77
C CYS A 67 10.67 -3.05 0.74
N LEU A 68 11.92 -3.11 1.22
CA LEU A 68 12.26 -2.96 2.65
C LEU A 68 11.73 -1.63 3.20
N ARG A 69 11.95 -0.52 2.48
CA ARG A 69 11.46 0.81 2.87
C ARG A 69 9.94 0.90 2.90
N SER A 70 9.26 0.21 1.97
CA SER A 70 7.80 0.15 1.91
C SER A 70 7.22 -0.61 3.11
N TRP A 71 7.84 -1.74 3.50
CA TRP A 71 7.38 -2.59 4.61
C TRP A 71 7.75 -2.07 6.00
N TYR A 72 8.84 -1.33 6.14
CA TYR A 72 9.25 -0.73 7.42
C TYR A 72 8.34 0.42 7.88
N LYS A 73 7.54 0.97 6.96
CA LYS A 73 6.68 2.13 7.20
C LYS A 73 5.32 1.73 7.74
#